data_AF-A0A090D0W2-F1
#
_entry.id   AF-A0A090D0W2-F1
#
_cell.length_a   1.000
_cell.length_b   1.000
_cell.length_c   1.000
_cell.angle_alpha   90.00
_cell.angle_beta   90.00
_cell.angle_gamma   90.00
#
_symmetry.space_group_name_H-M   'P 1'
#
loop_
_entity.id
_entity.type
_entity.pdbx_description
1 polymer ?
#
loop_
_entity_poly.entity_id
_entity_poly.type
_entity_poly.pdbx_seq_one_letter_code
_entity_poly.pdbx_strand_id
1 'polypeptide(L)'
;MFSKNFKIFLLSFCFFGFFSSASLKAYEDIPACFKDLERNFFTRKDVFQALDMYPLMVYTSTWDAIYQEIKYQSASIPDRVRAEAKLLNPNPLQHPFDPKKSLDILKVVLFTTFKEAVLKYTVERFDGAMETMFDYLLEQNEYQWQLCLRSKKR
;
A
#
# COMPACT_ATOMS: atom_id res chain seq x y z
N MET A 1 -28.21 -23.03 -67.40
CA MET A 1 -28.35 -23.81 -66.16
C MET A 1 -26.94 -24.23 -65.74
N PHE A 2 -26.45 -23.67 -64.61
CA PHE A 2 -25.20 -23.95 -63.87
C PHE A 2 -23.85 -23.82 -64.59
N SER A 3 -22.75 -23.31 -64.02
CA SER A 3 -22.44 -22.41 -62.91
C SER A 3 -20.96 -22.05 -63.10
N LYS A 4 -20.59 -20.78 -62.90
CA LYS A 4 -19.25 -20.23 -63.11
C LYS A 4 -18.33 -20.64 -61.94
N ASN A 5 -17.28 -21.40 -62.21
CA ASN A 5 -16.27 -21.78 -61.21
C ASN A 5 -15.31 -20.61 -60.92
N PHE A 6 -15.60 -19.92 -59.81
CA PHE A 6 -14.70 -19.69 -58.69
C PHE A 6 -13.26 -19.22 -59.01
N LYS A 7 -13.12 -17.93 -59.33
CA LYS A 7 -11.85 -17.18 -59.21
C LYS A 7 -12.08 -15.92 -58.37
N ILE A 8 -12.22 -16.07 -57.05
CA ILE A 8 -12.05 -14.95 -56.10
C ILE A 8 -11.42 -15.54 -54.84
N PHE A 9 -10.09 -15.67 -54.86
CA PHE A 9 -9.29 -16.06 -53.70
C PHE A 9 -8.11 -15.09 -53.54
N LEU A 10 -8.38 -13.79 -53.62
CA LEU A 10 -7.37 -12.74 -53.40
C LEU A 10 -8.04 -11.46 -52.89
N LEU A 11 -8.66 -11.53 -51.71
CA LEU A 11 -8.97 -10.35 -50.88
C LEU A 11 -8.72 -10.72 -49.41
N SER A 12 -7.51 -11.22 -49.15
CA SER A 12 -6.93 -11.26 -47.82
C SER A 12 -5.91 -10.14 -47.77
N PHE A 13 -6.27 -9.02 -47.14
CA PHE A 13 -5.42 -8.13 -46.35
C PHE A 13 -6.18 -6.82 -46.12
N CYS A 14 -5.96 -6.19 -44.96
CA CYS A 14 -6.40 -4.83 -44.60
C CYS A 14 -7.75 -4.64 -43.90
N PHE A 15 -8.21 -5.58 -43.07
CA PHE A 15 -9.17 -5.25 -42.00
C PHE A 15 -8.88 -5.94 -40.66
N PHE A 16 -7.60 -6.21 -40.37
CA PHE A 16 -7.18 -6.31 -38.98
C PHE A 16 -7.04 -4.88 -38.46
N GLY A 17 -8.19 -4.31 -38.09
CA GLY A 17 -8.25 -3.09 -37.31
C GLY A 17 -7.40 -3.31 -36.08
N PHE A 18 -6.22 -2.72 -36.12
CA PHE A 18 -5.26 -2.59 -35.05
C PHE A 18 -5.97 -1.77 -33.95
N PHE A 19 -6.83 -2.43 -33.17
CA PHE A 19 -7.18 -1.98 -31.84
C PHE A 19 -5.89 -2.07 -31.04
N SER A 20 -5.01 -1.10 -31.26
CA SER A 20 -4.06 -0.67 -30.26
C SER A 20 -4.92 -0.32 -29.05
N SER A 21 -5.09 -1.30 -28.17
CA SER A 21 -5.42 -1.08 -26.78
C SER A 21 -4.26 -0.26 -26.22
N ALA A 22 -4.28 1.04 -26.52
CA ALA A 22 -3.50 2.04 -25.84
C ALA A 22 -3.93 1.88 -24.39
N SER A 23 -3.16 1.08 -23.66
CA SER A 23 -3.30 0.94 -22.23
C SER A 23 -3.05 2.35 -21.73
N LEU A 24 -4.13 3.08 -21.43
CA LEU A 24 -4.09 4.28 -20.61
C LEU A 24 -3.47 3.83 -19.30
N LYS A 25 -2.14 3.82 -19.24
CA LYS A 25 -1.39 3.69 -18.01
C LYS A 25 -1.75 4.94 -17.25
N ALA A 26 -2.80 4.82 -16.45
CA ALA A 26 -3.19 5.86 -15.53
C ALA A 26 -1.97 6.18 -14.66
N TYR A 27 -1.53 7.43 -14.75
CA TYR A 27 -0.31 7.92 -14.15
C TYR A 27 -0.48 7.98 -12.63
N GLU A 28 0.46 7.41 -11.89
CA GLU A 28 0.51 7.51 -10.42
C GLU A 28 0.98 8.93 -10.04
N ASP A 29 0.12 9.67 -9.36
CA ASP A 29 0.34 11.07 -8.97
C ASP A 29 0.69 11.18 -7.46
N ILE A 30 1.51 10.23 -6.98
CA ILE A 30 1.84 10.09 -5.57
C ILE A 30 2.91 11.13 -5.17
N PRO A 31 2.63 12.02 -4.19
CA PRO A 31 3.58 13.04 -3.75
C PRO A 31 4.78 12.44 -3.01
N ALA A 32 5.93 13.11 -3.05
CA ALA A 32 7.16 12.64 -2.42
C ALA A 32 7.02 12.40 -0.90
N CYS A 33 6.25 13.24 -0.21
CA CYS A 33 5.97 13.07 1.21
C CYS A 33 5.25 11.74 1.51
N PHE A 34 4.36 11.28 0.63
CA PHE A 34 3.64 10.02 0.84
C PHE A 34 4.59 8.82 0.71
N LYS A 35 5.50 8.87 -0.27
CA LYS A 35 6.55 7.85 -0.44
C LYS A 35 7.54 7.80 0.73
N ASP A 36 7.78 8.94 1.38
CA ASP A 36 8.62 8.99 2.57
C ASP A 36 7.95 8.26 3.75
N LEU A 37 6.65 8.49 3.94
CA LEU A 37 5.86 7.80 4.96
C LEU A 37 5.83 6.29 4.76
N GLU A 38 5.67 5.81 3.52
CA GLU A 38 5.73 4.37 3.21
C GLU A 38 7.04 3.71 3.67
N ARG A 39 8.14 4.46 3.70
CA ARG A 39 9.50 3.93 3.95
C ARG A 39 9.98 4.14 5.37
N ASN A 40 9.59 5.26 5.97
CA ASN A 40 10.21 5.78 7.20
C ASN A 40 9.25 5.82 8.40
N PHE A 41 8.02 5.31 8.28
CA PHE A 41 7.03 5.30 9.36
C PHE A 41 7.51 4.60 10.63
N PHE A 42 8.14 3.43 10.51
CA PHE A 42 8.59 2.63 11.65
C PHE A 42 10.03 2.97 12.05
N THR A 43 10.20 3.85 13.04
CA THR A 43 11.50 4.06 13.68
C THR A 43 11.71 3.06 14.81
N ARG A 44 12.97 2.67 15.08
CA ARG A 44 13.28 1.73 16.18
C ARG A 44 12.79 2.27 17.53
N LYS A 45 12.98 3.58 17.76
CA LYS A 45 12.59 4.24 19.00
C LYS A 45 11.08 4.12 19.22
N ASP A 46 10.28 4.49 18.23
CA ASP A 46 8.83 4.55 18.39
C ASP A 46 8.23 3.14 18.47
N VAL A 47 8.76 2.19 17.68
CA VAL A 47 8.38 0.77 17.79
C VAL A 47 8.64 0.26 19.21
N PHE A 48 9.82 0.53 19.77
CA PHE A 48 10.15 0.04 21.12
C PHE A 48 9.25 0.67 22.18
N GLN A 49 8.95 1.97 22.06
CA GLN A 49 8.02 2.64 22.96
C GLN A 49 6.60 2.07 22.85
N ALA A 50 6.15 1.72 21.64
CA ALA A 50 4.87 1.05 21.45
C ALA A 50 4.84 -0.33 22.13
N LEU A 51 5.88 -1.15 21.96
CA LEU A 51 5.94 -2.49 22.59
C LEU A 51 6.00 -2.40 24.12
N ASP A 52 6.66 -1.37 24.66
CA ASP A 52 6.76 -1.11 26.10
C ASP A 52 5.42 -0.74 26.75
N MET A 53 4.40 -0.39 25.97
CA MET A 53 3.05 -0.15 26.50
C MET A 53 2.40 -1.44 27.03
N TYR A 54 2.84 -2.61 26.54
CA TYR A 54 2.32 -3.92 26.93
C TYR A 54 3.46 -4.93 27.20
N PRO A 55 4.27 -4.70 28.25
CA PRO A 55 5.47 -5.49 28.50
C PRO A 55 5.16 -6.94 28.94
N LEU A 56 3.94 -7.20 29.40
CA LEU A 56 3.46 -8.56 29.70
C LEU A 56 3.07 -9.36 28.46
N MET A 57 2.71 -8.67 27.36
CA MET A 57 2.35 -9.29 26.09
C MET A 57 3.59 -9.50 25.21
N VAL A 58 4.46 -8.50 25.17
CA VAL A 58 5.64 -8.48 24.30
C VAL A 58 6.91 -8.47 25.15
N TYR A 59 7.49 -9.65 25.35
CA TYR A 59 8.74 -9.78 26.10
C TYR A 59 9.86 -8.93 25.49
N THR A 60 10.58 -8.20 26.33
CA THR A 60 11.70 -7.32 25.91
C THR A 60 12.76 -8.04 25.09
N SER A 61 12.97 -9.33 25.33
CA SER A 61 13.91 -10.19 24.58
C SER A 61 13.54 -10.37 23.11
N THR A 62 12.28 -10.12 22.71
CA THR A 62 11.82 -10.27 21.32
C THR A 62 11.77 -8.95 20.55
N TRP A 63 11.98 -7.80 21.20
CA TRP A 63 11.78 -6.49 20.60
C TRP A 63 12.68 -6.24 19.38
N ASP A 64 13.96 -6.59 19.46
CA ASP A 64 14.87 -6.47 18.31
C ASP A 64 14.44 -7.37 17.15
N ALA A 65 13.96 -8.59 17.44
CA ALA A 65 13.49 -9.52 16.42
C ALA A 65 12.21 -8.98 15.74
N ILE A 66 11.26 -8.45 16.52
CA ILE A 66 10.07 -7.78 16.01
C ILE A 66 10.45 -6.59 15.12
N TYR A 67 11.37 -5.73 15.56
CA TYR A 67 11.77 -4.58 14.77
C TYR A 67 12.46 -4.97 13.45
N GLN A 68 13.32 -6.00 13.45
CA GLN A 68 13.90 -6.50 12.20
C GLN A 68 12.84 -7.08 11.27
N GLU A 69 11.84 -7.77 11.80
CA GLU A 69 10.71 -8.28 11.02
C GLU A 69 9.89 -7.14 10.40
N ILE A 70 9.55 -6.10 11.18
CA ILE A 70 8.89 -4.90 10.68
C ILE A 70 9.72 -4.26 9.55
N LYS A 71 11.03 -4.09 9.76
CA LYS A 71 11.94 -3.51 8.76
C LYS A 71 11.98 -4.33 7.48
N TYR A 72 12.05 -5.66 7.60
CA TYR A 72 12.02 -6.58 6.46
C TYR A 72 10.71 -6.47 5.68
N GLN A 73 9.58 -6.52 6.37
CA GLN A 73 8.27 -6.42 5.74
C GLN A 73 7.99 -5.02 5.16
N SER A 74 8.58 -3.97 5.75
CA SER A 74 8.40 -2.58 5.31
C SER A 74 8.83 -2.34 3.87
N ALA A 75 9.77 -3.14 3.35
CA ALA A 75 10.17 -3.08 1.94
C ALA A 75 9.00 -3.36 0.98
N SER A 76 7.97 -4.09 1.42
CA SER A 76 6.78 -4.44 0.63
C SER A 76 5.62 -3.45 0.78
N ILE A 77 5.68 -2.48 1.70
CA ILE A 77 4.59 -1.52 1.97
C ILE A 77 4.14 -0.80 0.68
N PRO A 78 5.04 -0.21 -0.14
CA PRO A 78 4.60 0.50 -1.35
C PRO A 78 3.80 -0.38 -2.30
N ASP A 79 4.18 -1.64 -2.44
CA ASP A 79 3.51 -2.57 -3.35
C ASP A 79 2.16 -3.05 -2.78
N ARG A 80 2.08 -3.26 -1.45
CA ARG A 80 0.82 -3.55 -0.77
C ARG A 80 -0.16 -2.37 -0.88
N VAL A 81 0.30 -1.13 -0.68
CA VAL A 81 -0.51 0.09 -0.85
C VAL A 81 -1.05 0.22 -2.28
N ARG A 82 -0.20 -0.01 -3.29
CA ARG A 82 -0.65 -0.04 -4.70
C ARG A 82 -1.64 -1.15 -4.99
N ALA A 83 -1.46 -2.33 -4.40
CA ALA A 83 -2.37 -3.45 -4.58
C ALA A 83 -3.77 -3.12 -4.03
N GLU A 84 -3.85 -2.59 -2.81
CA GLU A 84 -5.10 -2.16 -2.19
C GLU A 84 -5.77 -1.02 -2.98
N ALA A 85 -5.01 -0.02 -3.43
CA ALA A 85 -5.54 1.11 -4.19
C ALA A 85 -6.16 0.71 -5.53
N LYS A 86 -5.63 -0.34 -6.19
CA LYS A 86 -6.18 -0.88 -7.44
C LYS A 86 -7.55 -1.52 -7.27
N LEU A 87 -7.94 -1.90 -6.05
CA LEU A 87 -9.26 -2.46 -5.75
C LEU A 87 -10.34 -1.37 -5.68
N LEU A 88 -9.96 -0.10 -5.58
CA LEU A 88 -10.87 1.03 -5.52
C LEU A 88 -11.06 1.67 -6.90
N ASN A 89 -12.28 2.16 -7.15
CA ASN A 89 -12.62 2.91 -8.36
C ASN A 89 -13.27 4.26 -7.99
N PRO A 90 -12.66 5.41 -8.33
CA PRO A 90 -11.34 5.55 -8.97
C PRO A 90 -10.19 5.15 -8.03
N ASN A 91 -9.05 4.76 -8.62
CA ASN A 91 -7.84 4.44 -7.86
C ASN A 91 -7.30 5.73 -7.21
N PRO A 92 -7.20 5.81 -5.87
CA PRO A 92 -6.84 7.04 -5.18
C PRO A 92 -5.38 7.47 -5.36
N LEU A 93 -4.49 6.56 -5.81
CA LEU A 93 -3.09 6.86 -6.11
C LEU A 93 -2.90 7.46 -7.52
N GLN A 94 -3.92 7.37 -8.38
CA GLN A 94 -3.88 7.90 -9.73
C GLN A 94 -4.35 9.35 -9.77
N HIS A 95 -4.06 10.06 -10.85
CA HIS A 95 -4.51 11.44 -11.00
C HIS A 95 -6.04 11.54 -11.14
N PRO A 96 -6.72 12.42 -10.36
CA PRO A 96 -6.16 13.24 -9.29
C PRO A 96 -5.94 12.45 -8.00
N PHE A 97 -4.73 12.52 -7.43
CA PHE A 97 -4.40 11.84 -6.17
C PHE A 97 -5.37 12.22 -5.05
N ASP A 98 -6.01 11.24 -4.41
CA ASP A 98 -6.94 11.41 -3.29
C ASP A 98 -6.19 11.20 -1.96
N PRO A 99 -5.74 12.28 -1.29
CA PRO A 99 -4.87 12.18 -0.14
C PRO A 99 -5.53 11.48 1.05
N LYS A 100 -6.86 11.59 1.19
CA LYS A 100 -7.58 11.00 2.32
C LYS A 100 -7.66 9.48 2.14
N LYS A 101 -8.16 9.02 0.99
CA LYS A 101 -8.28 7.58 0.72
C LYS A 101 -6.92 6.89 0.64
N SER A 102 -5.92 7.54 0.06
CA SER A 102 -4.56 7.00 0.04
C SER A 102 -3.98 6.83 1.44
N LEU A 103 -4.22 7.78 2.35
CA LEU A 103 -3.78 7.66 3.73
C LEU A 103 -4.51 6.53 4.48
N ASP A 104 -5.83 6.37 4.26
CA ASP A 104 -6.60 5.29 4.89
C ASP A 104 -6.04 3.92 4.47
N ILE A 105 -5.71 3.73 3.19
CA ILE A 105 -5.04 2.53 2.69
C ILE A 105 -3.68 2.34 3.36
N LEU A 106 -2.85 3.40 3.39
CA LEU A 106 -1.53 3.33 4.01
C LEU A 106 -1.62 2.89 5.47
N LYS A 107 -2.55 3.45 6.26
CA LYS A 107 -2.76 3.06 7.65
C LYS A 107 -3.13 1.58 7.81
N VAL A 108 -4.01 1.06 6.96
CA VAL A 108 -4.38 -0.37 6.96
C VAL A 108 -3.17 -1.26 6.66
N VAL A 109 -2.38 -0.90 5.66
CA VAL A 109 -1.16 -1.65 5.29
C VAL A 109 -0.13 -1.61 6.42
N LEU A 110 0.14 -0.43 6.98
CA LEU A 110 1.06 -0.25 8.10
C LEU A 110 0.60 -1.06 9.33
N PHE A 111 -0.69 -0.99 9.69
CA PHE A 111 -1.23 -1.76 10.81
C PHE A 111 -1.06 -3.26 10.60
N THR A 112 -1.37 -3.74 9.39
CA THR A 112 -1.24 -5.15 9.04
C THR A 112 0.21 -5.60 9.15
N THR A 113 1.16 -4.83 8.62
CA THR A 113 2.60 -5.10 8.75
C THR A 113 3.07 -5.15 10.20
N PHE A 114 2.66 -4.17 11.01
CA PHE A 114 2.98 -4.15 12.44
C PHE A 114 2.42 -5.39 13.16
N LYS A 115 1.14 -5.68 12.96
CA LYS A 115 0.43 -6.80 13.56
C LYS A 115 1.04 -8.15 13.16
N GLU A 116 1.33 -8.36 11.87
CA GLU A 116 1.97 -9.57 11.36
C GLU A 116 3.33 -9.80 12.03
N ALA A 117 4.13 -8.73 12.16
CA ALA A 117 5.45 -8.81 12.78
C ALA A 117 5.38 -9.11 14.28
N VAL A 118 4.50 -8.44 15.03
CA VAL A 118 4.37 -8.67 16.48
C VAL A 118 3.78 -10.06 16.76
N LEU A 119 2.73 -10.48 16.04
CA LEU A 119 2.09 -11.80 16.23
C LEU A 119 3.03 -12.97 15.96
N LYS A 120 4.11 -12.78 15.20
CA LYS A 120 5.14 -13.80 14.98
C LYS A 120 5.91 -14.15 16.26
N TYR A 121 5.96 -13.23 17.23
CA TYR A 121 6.76 -13.35 18.46
C TYR A 121 5.93 -13.29 19.75
N THR A 122 4.61 -13.15 19.65
CA THR A 122 3.68 -13.14 20.80
C THR A 122 2.75 -14.34 20.74
N VAL A 123 2.52 -14.98 21.88
CA VAL A 123 1.65 -16.17 21.99
C VAL A 123 0.21 -15.77 22.35
N GLU A 124 0.03 -14.65 23.03
CA GLU A 124 -1.25 -14.21 23.57
C GLU A 124 -1.86 -13.09 22.73
N ARG A 125 -3.15 -13.23 22.42
CA ARG A 125 -3.95 -12.15 21.82
C ARG A 125 -4.60 -11.36 22.94
N PHE A 126 -4.13 -10.13 23.13
CA PHE A 126 -4.84 -9.15 23.94
C PHE A 126 -5.71 -8.30 23.02
N ASP A 127 -7.02 -8.36 23.22
CA ASP A 127 -7.97 -7.57 22.44
C ASP A 127 -7.67 -6.07 22.64
N GLY A 128 -7.47 -5.34 21.54
CA GLY A 128 -7.23 -3.89 21.55
C GLY A 128 -5.79 -3.45 21.84
N ALA A 129 -4.90 -4.34 22.29
CA ALA A 129 -3.51 -3.97 22.60
C ALA A 129 -2.73 -3.61 21.33
N MET A 130 -2.93 -4.38 20.25
CA MET A 130 -2.28 -4.12 18.96
C MET A 130 -2.73 -2.77 18.37
N GLU A 131 -4.03 -2.50 18.43
CA GLU A 131 -4.61 -1.24 18.00
C GLU A 131 -4.04 -0.07 18.81
N THR A 132 -3.96 -0.21 20.14
CA THR A 132 -3.42 0.85 21.02
C THR A 132 -1.93 1.11 20.77
N MET A 133 -1.12 0.06 20.62
CA MET A 133 0.30 0.20 20.25
C MET A 133 0.46 0.89 18.89
N PHE A 134 -0.40 0.56 17.94
CA PHE A 134 -0.36 1.16 16.62
C PHE A 134 -0.84 2.61 16.63
N ASP A 135 -1.87 2.94 17.40
CA ASP A 135 -2.34 4.32 17.57
C ASP A 135 -1.23 5.23 18.10
N TYR A 136 -0.42 4.75 19.05
CA TYR A 136 0.78 5.47 19.48
C TYR A 136 1.75 5.76 18.32
N LEU A 137 2.02 4.77 17.46
CA LEU A 137 2.87 4.96 16.28
C LEU A 137 2.27 5.96 15.30
N LEU A 138 0.93 5.97 15.19
CA LEU A 138 0.23 6.94 14.36
C LEU A 138 0.41 8.36 14.91
N GLU A 139 0.28 8.55 16.23
CA GLU A 139 0.47 9.84 16.91
C GLU A 139 1.89 10.39 16.73
N GLN A 140 2.93 9.55 16.82
CA GLN A 140 4.31 10.00 16.60
C GLN A 140 4.56 10.55 15.19
N ASN A 141 3.74 10.14 14.22
CA ASN A 141 3.87 10.55 12.81
C ASN A 141 2.81 11.59 12.38
N GLU A 142 1.91 12.01 13.27
CA GLU A 142 0.75 12.83 12.92
C GLU A 142 1.15 14.13 12.20
N TYR A 143 2.20 14.79 12.68
CA TYR A 143 2.70 16.03 12.08
C TYR A 143 3.11 15.83 10.62
N GLN A 144 3.84 14.76 10.31
CA GLN A 144 4.32 14.49 8.94
C GLN A 144 3.15 14.22 7.99
N TRP A 145 2.10 13.56 8.47
CA TRP A 145 0.89 13.32 7.68
C TRP A 145 0.12 14.60 7.43
N GLN A 146 -0.07 15.41 8.45
CA GLN A 146 -0.75 16.70 8.31
C GLN A 146 -0.02 17.59 7.30
N LEU A 147 1.32 17.61 7.30
CA LEU A 147 2.09 18.31 6.28
C LEU A 147 1.85 17.75 4.88
N CYS A 148 1.88 16.43 4.74
CA CYS A 148 1.69 15.77 3.44
C CYS A 148 0.29 16.01 2.86
N LEU A 149 -0.75 15.98 3.70
CA LEU A 149 -2.14 16.22 3.29
C LEU A 149 -2.43 17.70 3.00
N ARG A 150 -1.76 18.65 3.67
CA ARG A 150 -1.98 20.10 3.50
C ARG A 150 -1.34 20.68 2.25
N SER A 151 -0.27 20.06 1.74
CA SER A 151 0.50 20.58 0.60
C SER A 151 -0.27 20.66 -0.72
N LYS A 152 -1.45 20.01 -0.82
CA LYS A 152 -2.31 20.01 -2.01
C LYS A 152 -3.46 21.04 -1.97
N LYS A 153 -3.54 21.89 -0.94
CA LYS A 153 -4.61 22.90 -0.79
C LYS A 153 -4.32 24.26 -1.47
N ARG A 154 -3.32 24.34 -2.35
CA ARG A 154 -2.97 25.53 -3.13
C ARG A 154 -3.15 25.29 -4.61
#